data_AF-A0A0G4HT89-F1
#
_entry.id   AF-A0A0G4HT89-F1
#
_cell.length_a   1.000
_cell.length_b   1.000
_cell.length_c   1.000
_cell.angle_alpha   90.00
_cell.angle_beta   90.00
_cell.angle_gamma   90.00
#
_symmetry.space_group_name_H-M   'P 1'
#
loop_
_entity.id
_entity.type
_entity.pdbx_description
1 polymer ?
#
loop_
_entity_poly.entity_id
_entity_poly.type
_entity_poly.pdbx_seq_one_letter_code
_entity_poly.pdbx_strand_id
1 'polypeptide(L)'
;MTVLGANSTDGPWTTLHSFSDMTNWDMGEQKIWPADICVGPFRVFRFTTRRIQNSAATLHSISQAHLYAAALTELDEYAAGVHNCDPQATCANTNGSFACSCNTGFGGDGVACSLQLFPSDIGKGDT
;
A
#
# COMPACT_ATOMS: atom_id res chain seq x y z
N MET A 1 21.78 3.68 -8.90
CA MET A 1 20.33 3.50 -8.60
C MET A 1 19.84 4.73 -7.84
N THR A 2 18.60 5.15 -8.05
CA THR A 2 17.99 6.28 -7.34
C THR A 2 16.66 5.84 -6.75
N VAL A 3 16.38 6.28 -5.52
CA VAL A 3 15.17 5.97 -4.77
C VAL A 3 14.40 7.26 -4.54
N LEU A 4 13.15 7.28 -4.99
CA LEU A 4 12.26 8.45 -4.93
C LEU A 4 10.98 8.08 -4.18
N GLY A 5 10.43 9.02 -3.44
CA GLY A 5 9.13 8.90 -2.74
C GLY A 5 8.15 9.97 -3.23
N ALA A 6 6.87 9.62 -3.31
CA ALA A 6 5.78 10.55 -3.60
C ALA A 6 4.47 10.07 -2.93
N ASN A 7 3.46 10.95 -2.88
CA ASN A 7 2.10 10.59 -2.47
C ASN A 7 1.16 10.25 -3.63
N SER A 8 1.63 10.38 -4.86
CA SER A 8 0.92 10.02 -6.09
C SER A 8 1.90 9.47 -7.12
N THR A 9 1.41 8.67 -8.07
CA THR A 9 2.15 8.21 -9.24
C THR A 9 2.55 9.33 -10.20
N ASP A 10 1.91 10.49 -10.10
CA ASP A 10 2.19 11.66 -10.92
C ASP A 10 3.27 12.57 -10.30
N GLY A 11 3.66 12.32 -9.04
CA GLY A 11 4.54 13.17 -8.26
C GLY A 11 3.79 14.22 -7.43
N PRO A 12 4.47 15.27 -6.91
CA PRO A 12 5.91 15.55 -7.05
C PRO A 12 6.77 14.47 -6.40
N TRP A 13 7.97 14.25 -6.96
CA TRP A 13 8.90 13.21 -6.51
C TRP A 13 9.99 13.82 -5.63
N THR A 14 10.12 13.28 -4.43
CA THR A 14 11.21 13.63 -3.50
C THR A 14 12.30 12.57 -3.58
N THR A 15 13.53 12.99 -3.82
CA THR A 15 14.69 12.08 -3.79
C THR A 15 15.00 11.68 -2.36
N LEU A 16 14.84 10.40 -2.05
CA LEU A 16 15.16 9.84 -0.74
C LEU A 16 16.63 9.46 -0.66
N HIS A 17 17.16 8.85 -1.73
CA HIS A 17 18.57 8.46 -1.79
C HIS A 17 19.06 8.30 -3.23
N SER A 18 20.37 8.50 -3.43
CA SER A 18 21.03 8.27 -4.71
C SER A 18 22.33 7.50 -4.51
N PHE A 19 22.44 6.39 -5.23
CA PHE A 19 23.65 5.58 -5.35
C PHE A 19 24.42 5.94 -6.62
N SER A 20 24.56 7.23 -6.91
CA SER A 20 25.20 7.75 -8.13
C SER A 20 26.71 7.57 -8.15
N ASP A 21 27.33 7.49 -6.97
CA ASP A 21 28.80 7.38 -6.83
C ASP A 21 29.30 5.93 -7.00
N MET A 22 28.36 4.98 -7.16
CA MET A 22 28.67 3.57 -7.36
C MET A 22 28.57 3.21 -8.84
N THR A 23 29.66 2.68 -9.39
CA THR A 23 29.78 2.30 -10.80
C THR A 23 29.54 0.81 -11.03
N ASN A 24 29.71 -0.04 -10.01
CA ASN A 24 29.42 -1.47 -10.04
C ASN A 24 28.52 -1.88 -8.86
N TRP A 25 27.64 -2.83 -9.12
CA TRP A 25 26.86 -3.54 -8.10
C TRP A 25 27.16 -5.02 -8.34
N ASP A 26 27.70 -5.69 -7.33
CA ASP A 26 28.06 -7.10 -7.47
C ASP A 26 26.80 -7.97 -7.37
N MET A 27 26.83 -9.14 -8.02
CA MET A 27 25.71 -10.06 -7.98
C MET A 27 25.46 -10.54 -6.54
N GLY A 28 24.25 -10.33 -6.04
CA GLY A 28 23.86 -10.68 -4.67
C GLY A 28 24.19 -9.61 -3.62
N GLU A 29 24.77 -8.48 -4.01
CA GLU A 29 25.05 -7.39 -3.09
C GLU A 29 23.75 -6.71 -2.59
N GLN A 30 23.63 -6.55 -1.28
CA GLN A 30 22.52 -5.83 -0.66
C GLN A 30 22.92 -4.39 -0.35
N LYS A 31 22.12 -3.42 -0.80
CA LYS A 31 22.26 -2.01 -0.44
C LYS A 31 21.14 -1.60 0.50
N ILE A 32 21.51 -0.94 1.59
CA ILE A 32 20.58 -0.45 2.61
C ILE A 32 20.72 1.08 2.66
N TRP A 33 19.60 1.79 2.69
CA TRP A 33 19.57 3.22 2.89
C TRP A 33 18.50 3.55 3.94
N PRO A 34 18.78 4.47 4.88
CA PRO A 34 17.74 4.97 5.76
C PRO A 34 16.78 5.85 4.95
N ALA A 35 15.48 5.65 5.13
CA ALA A 35 14.49 6.65 4.73
C ALA A 35 14.41 7.68 5.87
N ASP A 36 14.71 8.95 5.58
CA ASP A 36 14.59 10.02 6.57
C ASP A 36 13.10 10.24 6.90
N ILE A 37 12.75 10.03 8.17
CA ILE A 37 11.39 10.13 8.70
C ILE A 37 10.84 11.57 8.65
N CYS A 38 11.70 12.57 8.54
CA CYS A 38 11.32 13.98 8.50
C CYS A 38 10.89 14.45 7.11
N VAL A 39 11.17 13.68 6.05
CA VAL A 39 10.88 14.07 4.66
C VAL A 39 9.43 13.77 4.25
N GLY A 40 8.64 13.26 5.20
CA GLY A 40 7.20 13.11 5.10
C GLY A 40 6.75 11.68 4.79
N PRO A 41 5.44 11.40 4.96
CA PRO A 41 4.86 10.12 4.58
C PRO A 41 4.83 10.00 3.06
N PHE A 42 5.23 8.84 2.54
CA PHE A 42 5.18 8.50 1.11
C PHE A 42 4.28 7.29 0.89
N ARG A 43 3.39 7.36 -0.10
CA ARG A 43 2.52 6.25 -0.52
C ARG A 43 3.12 5.44 -1.68
N VAL A 44 3.98 6.06 -2.48
CA VAL A 44 4.53 5.48 -3.69
C VAL A 44 6.05 5.65 -3.67
N PHE A 45 6.76 4.54 -3.92
CA PHE A 45 8.21 4.54 -4.09
C PHE A 45 8.56 4.20 -5.54
N ARG A 46 9.56 4.89 -6.09
CA ARG A 46 10.09 4.64 -7.42
C ARG A 46 11.57 4.30 -7.34
N PHE A 47 11.90 3.12 -7.85
CA PHE A 47 13.27 2.60 -7.94
C PHE A 47 13.75 2.73 -9.38
N THR A 48 14.70 3.64 -9.61
CA THR A 48 15.27 3.85 -10.93
C THR A 48 16.67 3.29 -10.96
N THR A 49 16.89 2.31 -11.82
CA THR A 49 18.24 1.84 -12.14
C THR A 49 18.65 2.32 -13.53
N ARG A 50 19.92 2.65 -13.68
CA ARG A 50 20.51 3.08 -14.95
C ARG A 50 21.54 2.05 -15.35
N ARG A 51 21.37 1.43 -16.52
CA ARG A 51 22.40 0.60 -17.13
C ARG A 51 23.49 1.50 -17.70
N ILE A 52 24.74 1.17 -17.41
CA ILE A 52 25.91 1.70 -18.13
C ILE A 52 26.17 0.71 -19.28
N GLN A 53 26.41 1.19 -20.50
CA GLN A 53 26.58 0.31 -21.66
C GLN A 53 27.66 -0.75 -21.38
N ASN A 54 27.30 -2.02 -21.59
CA ASN A 54 28.20 -3.15 -21.52
C ASN A 54 28.06 -3.94 -22.83
N SER A 55 29.19 -4.32 -23.42
CA SER A 55 29.29 -5.14 -24.64
C SER A 55 28.75 -6.56 -24.44
N ALA A 56 28.61 -7.01 -23.19
CA ALA A 56 28.03 -8.30 -22.83
C ALA A 56 26.52 -8.20 -22.54
N ALA A 57 25.76 -9.22 -22.97
CA ALA A 57 24.35 -9.38 -22.66
C ALA A 57 24.15 -9.85 -21.20
N THR A 58 24.35 -8.94 -20.24
CA THR A 58 24.08 -9.20 -18.83
C THR A 58 22.69 -8.70 -18.45
N LEU A 59 21.91 -9.51 -17.73
CA LEU A 59 20.64 -9.08 -17.14
C LEU A 59 20.92 -8.07 -16.02
N HIS A 60 20.22 -6.94 -16.04
CA HIS A 60 20.20 -6.00 -14.93
C HIS A 60 18.83 -6.10 -14.25
N SER A 61 18.79 -6.79 -13.12
CA SER A 61 17.55 -7.03 -12.37
C SER A 61 17.77 -6.77 -10.89
N ILE A 62 16.80 -6.10 -10.26
CA ILE A 62 16.68 -6.11 -8.80
C ILE A 62 16.01 -7.43 -8.44
N SER A 63 16.71 -8.31 -7.70
CA SER A 63 16.16 -9.60 -7.30
C SER A 63 15.14 -9.47 -6.16
N GLN A 64 15.43 -8.62 -5.17
CA GLN A 64 14.56 -8.38 -4.02
C GLN A 64 14.66 -6.92 -3.59
N ALA A 65 13.54 -6.37 -3.11
CA ALA A 65 13.47 -5.06 -2.46
C ALA A 65 12.75 -5.22 -1.12
N HIS A 66 13.44 -4.92 -0.02
CA HIS A 66 12.91 -5.00 1.34
C HIS A 66 12.64 -3.58 1.86
N LEU A 67 11.43 -3.34 2.36
CA LEU A 67 11.06 -2.11 3.04
C LEU A 67 10.90 -2.40 4.53
N TYR A 68 11.76 -1.81 5.34
CA TYR A 68 11.73 -1.97 6.79
C TYR A 68 11.08 -0.74 7.43
N ALA A 69 10.03 -0.96 8.22
CA ALA A 69 9.43 0.07 9.06
C ALA A 69 10.08 0.02 10.46
N ALA A 70 10.53 1.17 10.97
CA ALA A 70 11.08 1.26 12.33
C ALA A 70 9.99 1.10 13.41
N ALA A 71 8.76 1.51 13.09
CA ALA A 71 7.57 1.29 13.89
C ALA A 71 6.36 1.18 12.96
N LEU A 72 5.44 0.27 13.28
CA LEU A 72 4.13 0.17 12.64
C LEU A 72 3.12 0.78 13.61
N THR A 73 2.59 1.95 13.27
CA THR A 73 1.38 2.47 13.92
C THR A 73 0.19 2.03 13.09
N GLU A 74 -0.79 1.39 13.74
CA GLU A 74 -2.07 1.09 13.09
C GLU A 74 -2.68 2.35 12.50
N LEU A 75 -3.08 2.27 11.23
CA LEU A 75 -3.79 3.34 10.57
C LEU A 75 -5.26 3.15 10.88
N ASP A 76 -5.87 4.12 11.57
CA ASP A 76 -7.32 4.12 11.71
C ASP A 76 -7.97 4.60 10.41
N GLU A 77 -8.45 3.68 9.57
CA GLU A 77 -9.02 4.02 8.26
C GLU A 77 -10.36 4.75 8.39
N TYR A 78 -11.05 4.59 9.51
CA TYR A 78 -12.27 5.34 9.84
C TYR A 78 -11.93 6.81 10.09
N ALA A 79 -10.99 7.08 11.01
CA ALA A 79 -10.55 8.44 11.32
C ALA A 79 -9.85 9.11 10.12
N ALA A 80 -9.13 8.34 9.30
CA ALA A 80 -8.44 8.83 8.12
C ALA A 80 -9.34 8.98 6.88
N GLY A 81 -10.57 8.44 6.90
CA GLY A 81 -11.51 8.51 5.79
C GLY A 81 -11.02 7.80 4.52
N VAL A 82 -10.22 6.74 4.67
CA VAL A 82 -9.62 5.99 3.54
C VAL A 82 -10.23 4.60 3.34
N HIS A 83 -11.37 4.33 3.98
CA HIS A 83 -12.15 3.11 3.79
C HIS A 83 -13.02 3.18 2.53
N ASN A 84 -13.44 2.03 2.02
CA ASN A 84 -14.34 1.90 0.87
C ASN A 84 -15.76 1.45 1.26
N CYS A 85 -16.14 1.56 2.53
CA CYS A 85 -17.49 1.21 2.98
C CYS A 85 -18.59 1.99 2.21
N ASP A 86 -19.72 1.33 1.99
CA ASP A 86 -20.90 1.93 1.39
C ASP A 86 -21.40 3.12 2.23
N PRO A 87 -21.98 4.19 1.63
CA PRO A 87 -22.62 5.27 2.40
C PRO A 87 -23.74 4.81 3.35
N GLN A 88 -24.34 3.64 3.10
CA GLN A 88 -25.32 2.97 3.97
C GLN A 88 -24.67 1.91 4.87
N ALA A 89 -23.35 1.94 5.06
CA ALA A 89 -22.61 1.11 6.00
C ALA A 89 -21.95 1.95 7.10
N THR A 90 -21.74 1.31 8.25
CA THR A 90 -20.88 1.80 9.32
C THR A 90 -19.50 1.16 9.17
N CYS A 91 -18.46 1.99 9.19
CA CYS A 91 -17.07 1.56 9.21
C CYS A 91 -16.59 1.42 10.66
N ALA A 92 -15.89 0.33 10.96
CA ALA A 92 -15.23 0.08 12.23
C ALA A 92 -13.75 -0.21 11.97
N ASN A 93 -12.87 0.53 12.63
CA ASN A 93 -11.43 0.27 12.60
C ASN A 93 -11.12 -1.08 13.29
N THR A 94 -10.20 -1.84 12.74
CA THR A 94 -9.70 -3.11 13.31
C THR A 94 -8.17 -3.10 13.32
N ASN A 95 -7.54 -3.95 14.13
CA ASN A 95 -6.08 -3.99 14.14
C ASN A 95 -5.55 -4.63 12.84
N GLY A 96 -5.06 -3.80 11.92
CA GLY A 96 -4.46 -4.17 10.64
C GLY A 96 -5.38 -3.95 9.44
N SER A 97 -6.61 -3.46 9.64
CA SER A 97 -7.60 -3.23 8.57
C SER A 97 -8.84 -2.48 9.09
N PHE A 98 -9.91 -2.42 8.30
CA PHE A 98 -11.23 -1.95 8.71
C PHE A 98 -12.33 -2.95 8.31
N ALA A 99 -13.45 -2.90 9.02
CA ALA A 99 -14.64 -3.67 8.73
C ALA A 99 -15.79 -2.73 8.36
N CYS A 100 -16.55 -3.08 7.31
CA CYS A 100 -17.77 -2.39 6.92
C CYS A 100 -18.98 -3.26 7.29
N SER A 101 -19.99 -2.68 7.92
CA SER A 101 -21.26 -3.35 8.19
C SER A 101 -22.42 -2.50 7.67
N CYS A 102 -23.30 -3.07 6.85
CA CYS A 102 -24.50 -2.37 6.41
C CYS A 102 -25.36 -1.93 7.61
N ASN A 103 -25.95 -0.74 7.50
CA ASN A 103 -26.85 -0.20 8.50
C ASN A 103 -28.15 -1.01 8.54
N THR A 104 -28.88 -0.93 9.65
CA THR A 104 -30.15 -1.64 9.84
C THR A 104 -31.11 -1.41 8.68
N GLY A 105 -31.66 -2.49 8.12
CA GLY A 105 -32.54 -2.44 6.94
C GLY A 105 -31.82 -2.56 5.60
N PHE A 106 -30.49 -2.63 5.60
CA PHE A 106 -29.67 -2.92 4.43
C PHE A 106 -28.92 -4.24 4.60
N GLY A 107 -28.78 -4.96 3.49
CA GLY A 107 -28.04 -6.21 3.40
C GLY A 107 -26.96 -6.10 2.34
N GLY A 108 -25.84 -6.79 2.56
CA GLY A 108 -24.66 -6.74 1.71
C GLY A 108 -23.39 -7.10 2.47
N ASP A 109 -22.24 -6.84 1.85
CA ASP A 109 -20.90 -7.09 2.41
C ASP A 109 -20.32 -5.85 3.14
N GLY A 110 -21.09 -4.76 3.22
CA GLY A 110 -20.68 -3.49 3.81
C GLY A 110 -19.93 -2.55 2.86
N VAL A 111 -19.36 -3.06 1.76
CA VAL A 111 -18.79 -2.25 0.67
C VAL A 111 -19.86 -1.89 -0.35
N ALA A 112 -20.83 -2.79 -0.55
CA ALA A 112 -22.07 -2.53 -1.27
C ALA A 112 -23.25 -2.92 -0.39
N CYS A 113 -24.10 -1.93 -0.06
CA CYS A 113 -25.30 -2.15 0.72
C CYS A 113 -26.55 -1.91 -0.12
N SER A 114 -27.50 -2.84 -0.04
CA SER A 114 -28.77 -2.75 -0.75
C SER A 114 -29.93 -2.90 0.23
N LEU A 115 -31.06 -2.27 -0.08
CA LEU A 115 -32.22 -2.30 0.80
C LEU A 115 -32.69 -3.76 0.96
N GLN A 116 -32.70 -4.25 2.20
CA GLN A 116 -33.10 -5.62 2.49
C GLN A 116 -34.62 -5.67 2.67
N LEU A 117 -35.32 -5.85 1.55
CA LEU A 117 -36.79 -5.88 1.49
C LEU A 117 -37.41 -7.14 2.11
N PHE A 118 -36.63 -8.22 2.24
CA PHE A 118 -37.06 -9.46 2.87
C PHE A 118 -36.12 -9.81 4.02
N PRO A 119 -36.64 -10.18 5.21
CA PRO A 119 -35.81 -10.76 6.26
C PRO A 119 -34.99 -11.91 5.69
N SER A 120 -33.72 -12.01 6.06
CA SER A 120 -32.81 -13.07 5.61
C SER A 120 -33.27 -14.47 6.02
N ASP A 121 -34.26 -14.56 6.92
CA ASP A 121 -34.77 -15.80 7.51
C ASP A 121 -35.98 -16.39 6.77
N ILE A 122 -36.45 -15.78 5.68
CA ILE A 122 -37.48 -16.42 4.84
C ILE A 122 -36.83 -17.57 4.06
N GLY A 123 -36.96 -18.79 4.59
CA GLY A 123 -36.50 -20.04 3.98
C GLY A 123 -35.40 -20.78 4.74
N LYS A 124 -34.95 -20.27 5.89
CA LYS A 124 -34.04 -21.01 6.77
C LYS A 124 -34.86 -22.01 7.58
N GLY A 125 -35.08 -23.19 7.00
CA GLY A 125 -35.70 -24.31 7.67
C GLY A 125 -34.74 -24.85 8.72
N ASP A 126 -34.77 -24.27 9.91
CA ASP A 126 -34.11 -24.84 11.07
C ASP A 126 -34.93 -26.07 11.51
N THR A 127 -34.52 -27.25 11.05
CA THR A 127 -35.03 -28.57 11.46
C THR A 127 -34.46 -29.00 12.80
#